data_AF-A0A354XGL7-F1
#
_entry.id   AF-A0A354XGL7-F1
#
_cell.length_a   1.000
_cell.length_b   1.000
_cell.length_c   1.000
_cell.angle_alpha   90.00
_cell.angle_beta   90.00
_cell.angle_gamma   90.00
#
_symmetry.space_group_name_H-M   'P 1'
#
loop_
_entity.id
_entity.type
_entity.pdbx_description
1 polymer ?
#
loop_
_entity_poly.entity_id
_entity_poly.type
_entity_poly.pdbx_seq_one_letter_code
_entity_poly.pdbx_strand_id
1 'polypeptide(L)'
;ILTIPDAMGLGLYFETGEGPKFRKTVRTPEEVAALTVPNAERDLDYVMRAVSTIRRELNGRMPLIGFSGSPWTLATYMVEGGSSKDFRHLKTMLYDTPDTMHQLLDTLAQAVTDYLNAQIRAGAQAVQIFDTWGGALSTPAYLEFSLRYMEQIV
;
A
#
# COMPACT_ATOMS: atom_id res chain seq x y z
N ILE A 1 6.82 2.52 -2.49
CA ILE A 1 5.38 2.23 -2.24
C ILE A 1 5.13 0.80 -1.79
N LEU A 2 5.79 -0.23 -2.37
CA LEU A 2 5.49 -1.65 -2.08
C LEU A 2 6.14 -2.21 -0.80
N THR A 3 6.65 -1.35 0.08
CA THR A 3 7.29 -1.75 1.34
C THR A 3 6.28 -2.30 2.34
N ILE A 4 5.04 -1.80 2.37
CA ILE A 4 3.98 -2.31 3.26
C ILE A 4 3.65 -3.78 2.95
N PRO A 5 3.32 -4.17 1.69
CA PRO A 5 3.10 -5.59 1.39
C PRO A 5 4.33 -6.49 1.60
N ASP A 6 5.54 -5.96 1.44
CA ASP A 6 6.76 -6.71 1.76
C ASP A 6 6.88 -6.97 3.28
N ALA A 7 6.60 -5.97 4.12
CA ALA A 7 6.51 -6.12 5.57
C ALA A 7 5.38 -7.06 6.02
N MET A 8 4.34 -7.23 5.20
CA MET A 8 3.31 -8.27 5.38
C MET A 8 3.78 -9.68 4.99
N GLY A 9 5.03 -9.85 4.56
CA GLY A 9 5.64 -11.16 4.32
C GLY A 9 5.33 -11.77 2.94
N LEU A 10 4.92 -10.95 1.96
CA LEU A 10 4.63 -11.42 0.60
C LEU A 10 5.89 -11.70 -0.26
N GLY A 11 7.05 -11.25 0.21
CA GLY A 11 8.35 -11.50 -0.42
C GLY A 11 8.49 -10.76 -1.74
N LEU A 12 8.67 -9.45 -1.68
CA LEU A 12 8.91 -8.59 -2.84
C LEU A 12 10.23 -8.97 -3.52
N TYR A 13 10.22 -9.09 -4.84
CA TYR A 13 11.42 -9.24 -5.64
C TYR A 13 11.29 -8.48 -6.96
N PHE A 14 12.44 -8.27 -7.62
CA PHE A 14 12.51 -7.57 -8.90
C PHE A 14 13.07 -8.52 -9.94
N GLU A 15 12.34 -8.67 -11.05
CA GLU A 15 12.79 -9.45 -12.19
C GLU A 15 13.18 -8.51 -13.34
N THR A 16 14.29 -8.83 -14.00
CA THR A 16 14.89 -7.98 -15.03
C THR A 16 13.91 -7.73 -16.17
N GLY A 17 13.48 -6.48 -16.33
CA GLY A 17 12.56 -6.07 -17.39
C GLY A 17 11.06 -6.22 -17.06
N GLU A 18 10.69 -6.82 -15.92
CA GLU A 18 9.28 -7.11 -15.59
C GLU A 18 8.74 -6.33 -14.37
N GLY A 19 9.61 -5.62 -13.65
CA GLY A 19 9.21 -4.78 -12.51
C GLY A 19 9.04 -5.56 -11.20
N PRO A 20 8.36 -4.98 -10.20
CA PRO A 20 8.18 -5.62 -8.90
C PRO A 20 7.19 -6.79 -8.96
N LYS A 21 7.52 -7.88 -8.27
CA LYS A 21 6.69 -9.07 -8.12
C LYS A 21 6.69 -9.57 -6.68
N PHE A 22 5.66 -10.33 -6.32
CA PHE A 22 5.57 -10.99 -5.01
C PHE A 22 5.66 -12.51 -5.14
N ARG A 23 6.35 -13.15 -4.18
CA ARG A 23 6.42 -14.63 -4.11
C ARG A 23 5.11 -15.24 -3.65
N LYS A 24 4.32 -14.49 -2.88
CA LYS A 24 3.00 -14.88 -2.39
C LYS A 24 1.96 -13.85 -2.81
N THR A 25 0.80 -14.33 -3.24
CA THR A 25 -0.36 -13.50 -3.55
C THR A 25 -1.41 -13.63 -2.45
N VAL A 26 -2.38 -12.71 -2.43
CA VAL A 26 -3.53 -12.76 -1.52
C VAL A 26 -4.80 -12.82 -2.38
N ARG A 27 -5.43 -14.00 -2.50
CA ARG A 27 -6.55 -14.23 -3.44
C ARG A 27 -7.78 -14.84 -2.80
N THR A 28 -7.65 -15.39 -1.59
CA THR A 28 -8.73 -16.06 -0.87
C THR A 28 -9.11 -15.30 0.41
N PRO A 29 -10.33 -15.47 0.93
CA PRO A 29 -10.73 -14.91 2.22
C PRO A 29 -9.79 -15.31 3.36
N GLU A 30 -9.30 -16.56 3.37
CA GLU A 30 -8.39 -17.07 4.38
C GLU A 30 -7.02 -16.38 4.33
N GLU A 31 -6.49 -16.14 3.12
CA GLU A 31 -5.24 -15.41 2.94
C GLU A 31 -5.37 -13.95 3.36
N VAL A 32 -6.51 -13.30 3.08
CA VAL A 32 -6.78 -11.93 3.54
C VAL A 32 -6.89 -11.89 5.07
N ALA A 33 -7.62 -12.83 5.67
CA ALA A 33 -7.78 -12.91 7.12
C ALA A 33 -6.48 -13.23 7.87
N ALA A 34 -5.52 -13.87 7.20
CA ALA A 34 -4.19 -14.12 7.76
C ALA A 34 -3.26 -12.90 7.72
N LEU A 35 -3.62 -11.82 7.02
CA LEU A 35 -2.83 -10.60 7.01
C LEU A 35 -2.87 -9.90 8.38
N THR A 36 -1.72 -9.35 8.76
CA THR A 36 -1.59 -8.51 9.95
C THR A 36 -1.12 -7.13 9.55
N VAL A 37 -1.64 -6.10 10.21
CA VAL A 37 -1.13 -4.73 10.05
C VAL A 37 0.31 -4.69 10.61
N PRO A 38 1.33 -4.41 9.77
CA PRO A 38 2.70 -4.30 10.24
C PRO A 38 2.84 -3.08 11.16
N ASN A 39 3.73 -3.16 12.14
CA ASN A 39 4.10 -1.99 12.94
C ASN A 39 5.16 -1.20 12.16
N ALA A 40 4.83 0.00 11.70
CA ALA A 40 5.71 0.76 10.81
C ALA A 40 7.06 1.14 11.43
N GLU A 41 7.11 1.41 12.73
CA GLU A 41 8.37 1.78 13.40
C GLU A 41 9.31 0.60 13.61
N ARG A 42 8.76 -0.61 13.76
CA ARG A 42 9.53 -1.85 13.96
C ARG A 42 9.83 -2.56 12.65
N ASP A 43 8.81 -2.81 11.84
CA ASP A 43 8.88 -3.68 10.66
C ASP A 43 9.34 -2.91 9.41
N LEU A 44 9.26 -1.58 9.44
CA LEU A 44 9.70 -0.65 8.38
C LEU A 44 10.71 0.39 8.90
N ASP A 45 11.48 0.03 9.94
CA ASP A 45 12.45 0.90 10.62
C ASP A 45 13.48 1.50 9.65
N TYR A 46 13.89 0.75 8.64
CA TYR A 46 14.84 1.16 7.61
C TYR A 46 14.32 2.37 6.82
N VAL A 47 13.01 2.45 6.58
CA VAL A 47 12.39 3.62 5.95
C VAL A 47 12.42 4.81 6.91
N MET A 48 12.04 4.61 8.17
CA MET A 48 12.00 5.68 9.17
C MET A 48 13.39 6.29 9.38
N ARG A 49 14.42 5.43 9.49
CA ARG A 49 15.82 5.85 9.56
C ARG A 49 16.28 6.62 8.33
N ALA A 50 15.85 6.20 7.14
CA ALA A 50 16.16 6.94 5.91
C ALA A 50 15.51 8.33 5.92
N VAL A 51 14.23 8.43 6.30
CA VAL A 51 13.51 9.71 6.43
C VAL A 51 14.22 10.64 7.43
N SER A 52 14.56 10.16 8.63
CA SER A 52 15.25 10.96 9.63
C SER A 52 16.66 11.39 9.18
N THR A 53 17.39 10.51 8.50
CA THR A 53 18.72 10.83 7.96
C THR A 53 18.61 11.91 6.90
N ILE A 54 17.74 11.72 5.89
CA ILE A 54 17.54 12.72 4.82
C ILE A 54 17.10 14.05 5.43
N ARG A 55 16.16 14.04 6.38
CA ARG A 55 15.70 15.26 7.03
C ARG A 55 16.85 16.02 7.70
N ARG A 56 17.72 15.32 8.42
CA ARG A 56 18.89 15.93 9.05
C ARG A 56 19.84 16.55 8.01
N GLU A 57 20.15 15.81 6.94
CA GLU A 57 21.07 16.27 5.89
C GLU A 57 20.50 17.41 5.03
N LEU A 58 19.17 17.51 4.92
CA LEU A 58 18.52 18.67 4.30
C LEU A 58 18.75 19.95 5.11
N ASN A 59 18.93 19.85 6.43
CA ASN A 59 19.23 20.96 7.33
C ASN A 59 18.28 22.17 7.12
N GLY A 60 16.99 21.90 6.97
CA GLY A 60 15.95 22.93 6.78
C GLY A 60 15.92 23.60 5.40
N ARG A 61 16.78 23.21 4.43
CA ARG A 61 16.85 23.85 3.11
C ARG A 61 15.59 23.68 2.25
N MET A 62 14.87 22.57 2.42
CA MET A 62 13.64 22.27 1.69
C MET A 62 12.80 21.23 2.46
N PRO A 63 11.49 21.14 2.20
CA PRO A 63 10.66 20.13 2.83
C PRO A 63 10.96 18.71 2.31
N LEU A 64 10.80 17.72 3.18
CA LEU A 64 10.84 16.30 2.83
C LEU A 64 9.41 15.76 2.70
N ILE A 65 9.12 15.09 1.57
CA ILE A 65 7.83 14.47 1.30
C ILE A 65 7.93 12.96 1.58
N GLY A 66 7.14 12.46 2.52
CA GLY A 66 6.89 11.04 2.73
C GLY A 66 5.80 10.53 1.78
N PHE A 67 5.68 9.21 1.60
CA PHE A 67 4.68 8.68 0.67
C PHE A 67 4.28 7.24 0.92
N SER A 68 3.13 6.87 0.36
CA SER A 68 2.62 5.49 0.30
C SER A 68 1.81 5.27 -0.98
N GLY A 69 1.56 4.00 -1.35
CA GLY A 69 0.47 3.67 -2.28
C GLY A 69 -0.89 3.76 -1.59
N SER A 70 -1.96 4.01 -2.35
CA SER A 70 -3.33 3.87 -1.84
C SER A 70 -3.64 2.41 -1.49
N PRO A 71 -4.61 2.14 -0.60
CA PRO A 71 -5.05 0.77 -0.31
C PRO A 71 -5.44 0.00 -1.56
N TRP A 72 -6.19 0.62 -2.48
CA TRP A 72 -6.54 0.03 -3.77
C TRP A 72 -5.31 -0.33 -4.60
N THR A 73 -4.37 0.62 -4.76
CA THR A 73 -3.15 0.41 -5.53
C THR A 73 -2.28 -0.68 -4.93
N LEU A 74 -2.17 -0.78 -3.60
CA LEU A 74 -1.43 -1.85 -2.95
C LEU A 74 -2.10 -3.20 -3.16
N ALA A 75 -3.43 -3.27 -3.00
CA ALA A 75 -4.22 -4.47 -3.24
C ALA A 75 -4.00 -5.01 -4.66
N THR A 76 -3.90 -4.15 -5.68
CA THR A 76 -3.64 -4.63 -7.05
C THR A 76 -2.37 -5.47 -7.15
N TYR A 77 -1.28 -5.03 -6.52
CA TYR A 77 -0.04 -5.81 -6.57
C TYR A 77 -0.10 -7.07 -5.71
N MET A 78 -0.78 -7.01 -4.56
CA MET A 78 -0.90 -8.15 -3.63
C MET A 78 -1.73 -9.30 -4.23
N VAL A 79 -2.82 -8.98 -4.92
CA VAL A 79 -3.71 -9.99 -5.51
C VAL A 79 -3.16 -10.49 -6.85
N GLU A 80 -2.63 -9.61 -7.69
CA GLU A 80 -2.10 -9.99 -9.01
C GLU A 80 -0.71 -10.62 -8.92
N GLY A 81 0.08 -10.28 -7.89
CA GLY A 81 1.47 -10.72 -7.72
C GLY A 81 2.49 -9.86 -8.46
N GLY A 82 2.05 -8.75 -9.08
CA GLY A 82 2.87 -7.83 -9.87
C GLY A 82 2.00 -6.83 -10.63
N SER A 83 2.61 -6.13 -11.60
CA SER A 83 1.87 -5.27 -12.52
C SER A 83 0.93 -6.10 -13.41
N SER A 84 -0.31 -5.65 -13.58
CA SER A 84 -1.31 -6.30 -14.44
C SER A 84 -1.95 -5.26 -15.36
N LYS A 85 -2.35 -5.68 -16.56
CA LYS A 85 -3.02 -4.79 -17.53
C LYS A 85 -4.53 -4.74 -17.30
N ASP A 86 -5.12 -5.83 -16.83
CA ASP A 86 -6.57 -6.00 -16.72
C ASP A 86 -7.07 -6.24 -15.30
N PHE A 87 -6.17 -6.57 -14.36
CA PHE A 87 -6.47 -6.80 -12.94
C PHE A 87 -7.56 -7.86 -12.74
N ARG A 88 -7.46 -8.99 -13.47
CA ARG A 88 -8.50 -10.03 -13.47
C ARG A 88 -8.77 -10.59 -12.09
N HIS A 89 -7.73 -10.99 -11.35
CA HIS A 89 -7.91 -11.64 -10.05
C HIS A 89 -8.49 -10.66 -9.04
N LEU A 90 -8.01 -9.43 -9.04
CA LEU A 90 -8.52 -8.38 -8.17
C LEU A 90 -9.98 -8.03 -8.48
N LYS A 91 -10.34 -7.90 -9.77
CA LYS A 91 -11.72 -7.62 -10.16
C LYS A 91 -12.65 -8.79 -9.87
N THR A 92 -12.20 -10.04 -10.02
CA THR A 92 -12.95 -11.21 -9.58
C THR A 92 -13.23 -11.13 -8.08
N MET A 93 -12.24 -10.84 -7.24
CA MET A 93 -12.47 -10.66 -5.80
C MET A 93 -13.43 -9.51 -5.49
N LEU A 94 -13.31 -8.38 -6.20
CA LEU A 94 -14.20 -7.22 -6.04
C LEU A 94 -15.67 -7.56 -6.33
N TYR A 95 -15.94 -8.33 -7.39
CA TYR A 95 -17.32 -8.65 -7.79
C TYR A 95 -17.90 -9.88 -7.10
N ASP A 96 -17.10 -10.93 -6.92
CA ASP A 96 -17.58 -12.22 -6.41
C ASP A 96 -17.55 -12.27 -4.87
N THR A 97 -16.61 -11.56 -4.24
CA THR A 97 -16.39 -11.57 -2.79
C THR A 97 -16.11 -10.15 -2.24
N PRO A 98 -17.07 -9.21 -2.36
CA PRO A 98 -16.86 -7.81 -1.99
C PRO A 98 -16.47 -7.64 -0.51
N ASP A 99 -17.01 -8.46 0.40
CA ASP A 99 -16.65 -8.41 1.83
C ASP A 99 -15.16 -8.72 2.05
N THR A 100 -14.61 -9.71 1.33
CA THR A 100 -13.18 -10.03 1.34
C THR A 100 -12.34 -8.87 0.81
N MET A 101 -12.81 -8.22 -0.26
CA MET A 101 -12.16 -7.02 -0.79
C MET A 101 -12.17 -5.88 0.22
N HIS A 102 -13.30 -5.66 0.92
CA HIS A 102 -13.38 -4.64 1.96
C HIS A 102 -12.43 -4.94 3.13
N GLN A 103 -12.33 -6.20 3.57
CA GLN A 103 -11.41 -6.59 4.62
C GLN A 103 -9.94 -6.35 4.24
N LEU A 104 -9.56 -6.67 2.99
CA LEU A 104 -8.22 -6.41 2.48
C LEU A 104 -7.91 -4.90 2.46
N LEU A 105 -8.83 -4.11 1.94
CA LEU A 105 -8.65 -2.66 1.80
C LEU A 105 -8.63 -1.94 3.16
N ASP A 106 -9.44 -2.37 4.13
CA ASP A 106 -9.41 -1.85 5.50
C ASP A 106 -8.08 -2.16 6.19
N THR A 107 -7.59 -3.40 6.07
CA THR A 107 -6.27 -3.80 6.61
C THR A 107 -5.16 -2.95 6.00
N LEU A 108 -5.22 -2.68 4.69
CA LEU A 108 -4.25 -1.84 4.01
C LEU A 108 -4.39 -0.37 4.39
N ALA A 109 -5.60 0.15 4.58
CA ALA A 109 -5.82 1.51 5.05
C ALA A 109 -5.19 1.72 6.43
N GLN A 110 -5.39 0.79 7.37
CA GLN A 110 -4.76 0.83 8.69
C GLN A 110 -3.22 0.81 8.59
N ALA A 111 -2.66 -0.06 7.75
CA ALA A 111 -1.21 -0.13 7.54
C ALA A 111 -0.63 1.14 6.90
N VAL A 112 -1.33 1.71 5.93
CA VAL A 112 -0.94 2.98 5.29
C VAL A 112 -0.99 4.12 6.30
N THR A 113 -2.04 4.19 7.13
CA THR A 113 -2.17 5.21 8.19
C THR A 113 -1.01 5.14 9.19
N ASP A 114 -0.68 3.95 9.71
CA ASP A 114 0.46 3.82 10.64
C ASP A 114 1.77 4.20 9.95
N TYR A 115 1.99 3.73 8.72
CA TYR A 115 3.20 3.99 7.95
C TYR A 115 3.41 5.48 7.62
N LEU A 116 2.38 6.19 7.20
CA LEU A 116 2.47 7.62 6.92
C LEU A 116 2.70 8.43 8.21
N ASN A 117 2.00 8.09 9.30
CA ASN A 117 2.21 8.72 10.59
C ASN A 117 3.63 8.48 11.14
N ALA A 118 4.19 7.28 10.95
CA ALA A 118 5.57 6.98 11.29
C ALA A 118 6.56 7.83 10.47
N GLN A 119 6.32 8.00 9.16
CA GLN A 119 7.14 8.90 8.33
C GLN A 119 7.06 10.36 8.79
N ILE A 120 5.87 10.84 9.20
CA ILE A 120 5.68 12.17 9.77
C ILE A 120 6.50 12.33 11.05
N ARG A 121 6.39 11.37 12.00
CA ARG A 121 7.20 11.35 13.22
C ARG A 121 8.71 11.32 12.94
N ALA A 122 9.12 10.61 11.89
CA ALA A 122 10.51 10.51 11.46
C ALA A 122 11.05 11.78 10.78
N GLY A 123 10.19 12.72 10.37
CA GLY A 123 10.59 14.04 9.88
C GLY A 123 10.04 14.48 8.51
N ALA A 124 9.14 13.69 7.90
CA ALA A 124 8.40 14.13 6.72
C ALA A 124 7.49 15.33 7.05
N GLN A 125 7.46 16.33 6.17
CA GLN A 125 6.67 17.57 6.33
C GLN A 125 5.39 17.59 5.50
N ALA A 126 5.33 16.73 4.50
CA ALA A 126 4.13 16.46 3.72
C ALA A 126 4.12 14.97 3.40
N VAL A 127 2.94 14.43 3.15
CA VAL A 127 2.75 13.05 2.71
C VAL A 127 1.94 13.01 1.42
N GLN A 128 2.28 12.06 0.56
CA GLN A 128 1.56 11.81 -0.70
C GLN A 128 1.07 10.36 -0.77
N ILE A 129 -0.20 10.19 -1.12
CA ILE A 129 -0.80 8.88 -1.39
C ILE A 129 -0.88 8.73 -2.91
N PHE A 130 -0.26 7.68 -3.44
CA PHE A 130 -0.30 7.35 -4.86
C PHE A 130 -1.44 6.37 -5.15
N ASP A 131 -2.57 6.86 -5.66
CA ASP A 131 -3.64 6.02 -6.21
C ASP A 131 -3.42 5.73 -7.69
N THR A 132 -2.30 5.07 -8.00
CA THR A 132 -1.83 4.82 -9.37
C THR A 132 -2.86 4.07 -10.22
N TRP A 133 -3.62 3.16 -9.62
CA TRP A 133 -4.57 2.29 -10.33
C TRP A 133 -6.04 2.64 -10.10
N GLY A 134 -6.35 3.76 -9.45
CA GLY A 134 -7.74 4.20 -9.26
C GLY A 134 -8.53 4.36 -10.57
N GLY A 135 -7.84 4.76 -11.65
CA GLY A 135 -8.43 4.88 -12.99
C GLY A 135 -8.83 3.56 -13.66
N ALA A 136 -8.53 2.40 -13.06
CA ALA A 136 -8.97 1.09 -13.55
C ALA A 136 -10.41 0.73 -13.12
N LEU A 137 -11.02 1.54 -12.27
CA LEU A 137 -12.36 1.36 -11.72
C LEU A 137 -13.40 2.24 -12.43
N SER A 138 -14.65 1.79 -12.45
CA SER A 138 -15.78 2.66 -12.77
C SER A 138 -16.02 3.66 -11.63
N THR A 139 -16.71 4.77 -11.87
CA THR A 139 -16.96 5.79 -10.83
C THR A 139 -17.57 5.22 -9.55
N PRO A 140 -18.63 4.38 -9.58
CA PRO A 140 -19.18 3.81 -8.34
C PRO A 140 -18.18 2.93 -7.60
N ALA A 141 -17.44 2.09 -8.33
CA ALA A 141 -16.44 1.21 -7.73
C ALA A 141 -15.24 2.00 -7.18
N TYR A 142 -14.85 3.10 -7.82
CA TYR A 142 -13.81 4.00 -7.31
C TYR A 142 -14.22 4.62 -5.97
N LEU A 143 -15.45 5.11 -5.87
CA LEU A 143 -15.96 5.69 -4.63
C LEU A 143 -15.96 4.67 -3.49
N GLU A 144 -16.40 3.44 -3.78
CA GLU A 144 -16.56 2.37 -2.79
C GLU A 144 -15.25 1.69 -2.38
N PHE A 145 -14.38 1.38 -3.34
CA PHE A 145 -13.20 0.53 -3.14
C PHE A 145 -11.87 1.29 -3.17
N SER A 146 -11.84 2.57 -3.58
CA SER A 146 -10.64 3.40 -3.48
C SER A 146 -10.86 4.60 -2.56
N LEU A 147 -11.78 5.51 -2.91
CA LEU A 147 -11.96 6.78 -2.21
C LEU A 147 -12.31 6.60 -0.74
N ARG A 148 -13.26 5.71 -0.41
CA ARG A 148 -13.66 5.42 0.98
C ARG A 148 -12.46 5.13 1.90
N TYR A 149 -11.47 4.40 1.40
CA TYR A 149 -10.27 4.04 2.18
C TYR A 149 -9.21 5.13 2.17
N MET A 150 -9.18 5.97 1.14
CA MET A 150 -8.39 7.20 1.18
C MET A 150 -8.95 8.17 2.23
N GLU A 151 -10.27 8.31 2.35
CA GLU A 151 -10.93 9.12 3.38
C GLU A 151 -10.70 8.58 4.79
N GLN A 152 -10.52 7.27 4.97
CA GLN A 152 -10.15 6.67 6.26
C GLN A 152 -8.71 7.04 6.70
N ILE A 153 -7.82 7.35 5.75
CA ILE A 153 -6.42 7.69 6.03
C ILE A 153 -6.27 9.17 6.42
N VAL A 154 -7.11 10.06 5.87
CA VAL A 154 -6.96 11.54 5.93
C VAL A 154 -7.79 12.18 7.03
#